data_AF-A0A925H737-F1
#
_entry.id   AF-A0A925H737-F1
#
_cell.length_a   1.000
_cell.length_b   1.000
_cell.length_c   1.000
_cell.angle_alpha   90.00
_cell.angle_beta   90.00
_cell.angle_gamma   90.00
#
_symmetry.space_group_name_H-M   'P 1'
#
loop_
_entity.id
_entity.type
_entity.pdbx_description
1 polymer ?
#
loop_
_entity_poly.entity_id
_entity_poly.type
_entity_poly.pdbx_seq_one_letter_code
_entity_poly.pdbx_strand_id
1 'polypeptide(L)' 'KINYKLGWANANIALPLMAGSSSIPQSFVIAPGGRIITKFRGFSPQIPDMIRAAIEKANDKAGD' A
#
# COMPACT_ATOMS: atom_id res chain seq x y z
N LYS A 1 -11.85 -17.72 -6.01
CA LYS A 1 -10.39 -17.91 -5.79
C LYS A 1 -9.73 -16.55 -6.07
N ILE A 2 -9.07 -15.93 -5.10
CA ILE A 2 -8.44 -14.62 -5.31
C ILE A 2 -7.08 -14.86 -5.99
N ASN A 3 -6.90 -14.33 -7.21
CA ASN A 3 -5.63 -14.38 -7.91
C ASN A 3 -4.72 -13.25 -7.37
N TYR A 4 -3.82 -13.59 -6.44
CA TYR A 4 -2.77 -12.67 -5.99
C TYR A 4 -1.43 -13.08 -6.56
N LYS A 5 -0.56 -12.10 -6.84
CA LYS A 5 0.84 -12.35 -7.19
C LYS A 5 1.67 -12.34 -5.91
N LEU A 6 2.44 -13.41 -5.68
CA LEU A 6 3.45 -13.43 -4.62
C LEU A 6 4.69 -12.72 -5.14
N GLY A 7 5.13 -11.66 -4.46
CA GLY A 7 6.34 -10.92 -4.78
C GLY A 7 7.24 -10.83 -3.56
N TRP A 8 8.55 -11.04 -3.74
CA TRP A 8 9.53 -10.81 -2.69
C TRP A 8 9.78 -9.31 -2.53
N ALA A 9 9.71 -8.83 -1.28
CA ALA A 9 10.02 -7.45 -0.97
C ALA A 9 11.53 -7.21 -1.15
N ASN A 10 11.90 -6.35 -2.09
CA ASN A 10 13.27 -5.80 -2.11
C ASN A 10 13.44 -4.81 -0.94
N ALA A 11 14.68 -4.38 -0.66
CA ALA A 11 14.98 -3.51 0.48
C ALA A 11 14.13 -2.22 0.53
N ASN A 12 13.79 -1.66 -0.64
CA ASN A 12 12.96 -0.45 -0.76
C ASN A 12 11.50 -0.67 -0.33
N ILE A 13 11.00 -1.91 -0.43
CA ILE A 13 9.68 -2.29 0.07
C ILE A 13 9.77 -2.73 1.54
N ALA A 14 10.80 -3.53 1.86
CA ALA A 14 10.93 -4.14 3.18
C ALA A 14 11.14 -3.09 4.28
N LEU A 15 12.00 -2.09 4.06
CA LEU A 15 12.33 -1.10 5.10
C LEU A 15 11.10 -0.27 5.54
N PRO A 16 10.27 0.31 4.65
CA PRO A 16 9.07 1.03 5.08
C PRO A 16 7.99 0.16 5.73
N LEU A 17 7.89 -1.11 5.35
CA LEU A 17 6.99 -2.08 5.99
C LEU A 17 7.47 -2.46 7.38
N MET A 18 8.79 -2.61 7.56
CA MET A 18 9.42 -2.92 8.84
C MET A 18 9.58 -1.70 9.75
N ALA A 19 9.51 -0.47 9.21
CA ALA A 19 9.40 0.78 9.97
C ALA A 19 7.99 0.93 10.58
N GLY A 20 7.57 -0.12 11.30
CA GLY A 20 6.26 -0.27 11.91
C GLY A 20 6.02 0.78 13.00
N SER A 21 4.78 1.23 13.09
CA SER A 21 4.24 1.92 14.26
C SER A 21 3.59 0.87 15.18
N SER A 22 3.52 1.10 16.49
CA SER A 22 2.79 0.21 17.43
C SER A 22 1.28 0.21 17.20
N SER A 23 0.77 1.20 16.45
CA SER A 23 -0.64 1.34 16.11
C SER A 23 -1.06 0.33 15.03
N ILE A 24 -2.00 -0.55 15.35
CA ILE A 24 -2.70 -1.44 14.42
C ILE A 24 -4.20 -1.04 14.34
N PRO A 25 -4.90 -1.26 13.21
CA PRO A 25 -4.39 -1.81 11.94
C PRO A 25 -3.47 -0.84 11.18
N GLN A 26 -2.70 -1.35 10.22
CA GLN A 26 -1.96 -0.55 9.26
C GLN A 26 -2.30 -1.01 7.85
N SER A 27 -2.65 -0.06 6.98
CA SER A 27 -3.03 -0.34 5.60
C SER A 27 -2.03 0.34 4.66
N PHE A 28 -1.54 -0.41 3.68
CA PHE A 28 -0.59 0.10 2.68
C PHE A 28 -1.21 -0.06 1.29
N VAL A 29 -1.03 0.94 0.44
CA VAL A 29 -1.29 0.80 -0.99
C VAL A 29 0.06 0.77 -1.69
N ILE A 30 0.32 -0.33 -2.39
CA ILE A 30 1.60 -0.60 -3.05
C ILE A 30 1.32 -0.77 -4.55
N ALA A 31 1.92 0.08 -5.37
CA ALA A 31 1.82 0.01 -6.82
C ALA A 31 2.67 -1.15 -7.38
N PRO A 32 2.47 -1.53 -8.66
CA PRO A 32 3.40 -2.41 -9.35
C PRO A 32 4.84 -1.94 -9.22
N GLY A 33 5.79 -2.87 -9.12
CA GLY A 33 7.21 -2.56 -8.90
C GLY A 33 7.58 -2.24 -7.44
N GLY A 34 6.62 -2.24 -6.52
CA GLY A 34 6.89 -2.12 -5.08
C GLY A 34 6.87 -0.70 -4.52
N ARG A 35 6.44 0.29 -5.31
CA ARG A 35 6.36 1.66 -4.82
C ARG A 35 5.18 1.81 -3.87
N ILE A 36 5.45 2.20 -2.63
CA ILE A 36 4.41 2.51 -1.65
C ILE A 36 3.80 3.87 -2.01
N ILE A 37 2.49 3.88 -2.26
CA ILE A 37 1.74 5.08 -2.63
C ILE A 37 1.22 5.80 -1.38
N THR A 38 0.76 5.04 -0.38
CA THR A 38 0.32 5.59 0.90
C THR A 38 0.38 4.53 2.01
N LYS A 39 0.44 5.02 3.26
CA LYS A 39 0.42 4.26 4.51
C LYS A 39 -0.61 4.90 5.45
N PHE A 40 -1.61 4.12 5.86
CA PHE A 40 -2.58 4.51 6.86
C PHE A 40 -2.30 3.80 8.19
N ARG A 41 -2.46 4.51 9.30
CA ARG A 41 -2.29 3.98 10.66
C ARG A 41 -3.62 4.12 11.41
N GLY A 42 -4.06 3.03 12.04
CA GLY A 42 -5.36 2.97 12.70
C GLY A 42 -6.51 2.82 11.71
N PHE A 43 -7.73 2.91 12.24
CA PHE A 43 -8.96 2.87 11.46
C PHE A 43 -9.72 4.19 11.60
N SER A 44 -10.25 4.69 10.48
CA SER A 44 -11.26 5.74 10.46
C SER A 44 -12.27 5.46 9.34
N PRO A 45 -13.52 5.96 9.44
CA PRO A 45 -14.53 5.77 8.41
C PRO A 45 -14.14 6.30 7.03
N GLN A 46 -13.18 7.23 6.95
CA GLN A 46 -12.71 7.84 5.71
C GLN A 46 -11.61 7.03 5.01
N ILE A 47 -10.91 6.15 5.73
CA ILE A 47 -9.80 5.36 5.18
C ILE A 47 -10.19 4.54 3.94
N PRO A 48 -11.36 3.88 3.87
CA PRO A 48 -11.76 3.14 2.68
C PRO A 48 -11.77 3.99 1.40
N ASP A 49 -12.29 5.22 1.46
CA ASP A 49 -12.33 6.13 0.31
C ASP A 49 -10.93 6.62 -0.07
N MET A 50 -10.08 6.89 0.93
CA MET A 50 -8.69 7.25 0.69
C MET A 50 -7.88 6.10 0.08
N ILE A 51 -8.18 4.85 0.45
CA ILE A 51 -7.57 3.66 -0.17
C ILE A 51 -7.97 3.56 -1.64
N ARG A 52 -9.26 3.76 -1.97
CA ARG A 52 -9.71 3.76 -3.37
C ARG A 52 -9.01 4.82 -4.21
N ALA A 53 -8.97 6.06 -3.73
CA ALA A 53 -8.28 7.15 -4.43
C ALA A 53 -6.76 6.88 -4.60
N ALA A 54 -6.13 6.24 -3.61
CA ALA A 54 -4.73 5.85 -3.70
C ALA A 54 -4.49 4.72 -4.72
N ILE A 55 -5.44 3.80 -4.90
CA ILE A 55 -5.39 2.75 -5.93
C ILE A 55 -5.52 3.36 -7.32
N GLU A 56 -6.45 4.29 -7.53
CA GLU A 56 -6.61 5.02 -8.80
C GLU A 56 -5.30 5.73 -9.19
N LYS A 57 -4.72 6.50 -8.24
CA LYS A 57 -3.42 7.16 -8.42
C LYS A 57 -2.26 6.19 -8.71
N ALA A 58 -2.33 4.96 -8.19
CA ALA A 58 -1.32 3.94 -8.42
C ALA A 58 -1.36 3.44 -9.87
N ASN A 59 -2.56 3.32 -10.45
CA ASN A 59 -2.76 2.85 -11.82
C ASN A 59 -2.39 3.92 -12.85
N ASP A 60 -2.71 5.19 -12.61
CA ASP A 60 -2.37 6.29 -13.54
C ASP A 60 -0.85 6.40 -13.74
N LYS A 61 -0.08 6.24 -12.66
CA LYS A 61 1.39 6.30 -12.71
C LYS A 61 2.07 5.02 -13.22
N ALA A 62 1.31 3.99 -13.60
CA ALA A 62 1.85 2.79 -14.23
C ALA A 62 1.67 2.80 -15.77
N GLY A 63 0.96 3.80 -16.30
CA GLY A 63 0.73 3.99 -17.74
C GLY A 63 1.65 5.02 -18.41
N ASP A 64 2.54 5.67 -17.66
CA ASP A 64 3.61 6.58 -18.14
C ASP A 64 4.98 5.90 -18.07
#